data_AF-A0A100Y5T5-F1
#
_entry.id   AF-A0A100Y5T5-F1
#
_cell.length_a   1.000
_cell.length_b   1.000
_cell.length_c   1.000
_cell.angle_alpha   90.00
_cell.angle_beta   90.00
_cell.angle_gamma   90.00
#
_symmetry.space_group_name_H-M   'P 1'
#
loop_
_entity.id
_entity.type
_entity.pdbx_description
1 polymer ?
#
loop_
_entity_poly.entity_id
_entity_poly.type
_entity_poly.pdbx_seq_one_letter_code
_entity_poly.pdbx_strand_id
1 'polypeptide(L)' 'MLTEPPAPTWWKANRHKVFGIGGLLIGYLIGTHLAGAPEQQPAPPGPGHTTPAPASSGEHPTRTAHGLAA' A
#
# COMPACT_ATOMS: atom_id res chain seq x y z
N MET A 1 63.00 -4.22 -30.80
CA MET A 1 62.46 -3.30 -29.77
C MET A 1 61.21 -3.95 -29.22
N LEU A 2 61.19 -4.30 -27.94
CA LEU A 2 60.04 -4.92 -27.28
C LEU A 2 59.22 -3.78 -26.67
N THR A 3 58.19 -3.34 -27.37
CA THR A 3 57.29 -2.30 -26.88
C THR A 3 56.37 -2.92 -25.84
N GLU A 4 56.40 -2.40 -24.61
CA GLU A 4 55.52 -2.86 -23.55
C GLU A 4 54.05 -2.65 -23.96
N PRO A 5 53.16 -3.65 -23.81
CA PRO A 5 51.77 -3.48 -24.18
C PRO A 5 51.13 -2.39 -23.33
N PRO A 6 50.31 -1.50 -23.94
CA PRO A 6 49.69 -0.42 -23.21
C PRO A 6 48.86 -0.95 -22.04
N ALA A 7 49.02 -0.32 -20.88
CA ALA A 7 48.29 -0.70 -19.68
C ALA A 7 46.78 -0.76 -19.97
N PRO A 8 46.07 -1.77 -19.44
CA PRO A 8 44.64 -1.90 -19.66
C PRO A 8 43.93 -0.66 -19.12
N THR A 9 43.06 -0.08 -19.93
CA THR A 9 42.24 1.05 -19.48
C THR A 9 41.35 0.61 -18.31
N TRP A 10 41.08 1.53 -17.38
CA TRP A 10 40.20 1.28 -16.23
C TRP A 10 38.84 0.71 -16.65
N TRP A 11 38.31 1.18 -17.77
CA TRP A 11 37.07 0.66 -18.36
C TRP A 11 37.18 -0.82 -18.75
N LYS A 12 38.29 -1.23 -19.40
CA LYS A 12 38.51 -2.63 -19.78
C LYS A 12 38.58 -3.54 -18.56
N ALA A 13 39.20 -3.06 -17.49
CA ALA A 13 39.27 -3.76 -16.21
C ALA A 13 37.89 -3.83 -15.52
N ASN A 14 37.07 -2.77 -15.56
CA ASN A 14 35.89 -2.65 -14.70
C ASN A 14 34.53 -2.77 -15.41
N ARG A 15 34.49 -2.93 -16.75
CA ARG A 15 33.23 -3.04 -17.52
C ARG A 15 32.26 -4.08 -16.96
N HIS A 16 32.79 -5.22 -16.50
CA HIS A 16 31.97 -6.31 -15.97
C HIS A 16 31.31 -5.95 -14.63
N LYS A 17 31.96 -5.12 -13.80
CA LYS A 17 31.37 -4.58 -12.57
C LYS A 17 30.25 -3.59 -12.90
N VAL A 18 30.47 -2.73 -13.89
CA VAL A 18 29.46 -1.78 -14.36
C VAL A 18 28.23 -2.52 -14.91
N PHE A 19 28.42 -3.53 -15.75
CA PHE A 19 27.33 -4.39 -16.22
C PHE A 19 26.67 -5.18 -15.10
N GLY A 20 27.43 -5.68 -14.13
CA GLY A 20 26.89 -6.41 -12.97
C GLY A 20 26.00 -5.53 -12.09
N ILE A 21 26.49 -4.33 -11.73
CA ILE A 21 25.71 -3.37 -10.94
C ILE A 21 24.50 -2.87 -11.73
N GLY A 22 24.67 -2.56 -13.02
CA GLY A 22 23.58 -2.13 -13.90
C GLY A 22 22.49 -3.19 -14.02
N GLY A 23 22.87 -4.44 -14.28
CA GLY A 23 21.94 -5.57 -14.34
C GLY A 23 21.22 -5.82 -13.01
N LEU A 24 21.93 -5.70 -11.89
CA LEU A 24 21.33 -5.84 -10.55
C LEU A 24 20.28 -4.75 -10.28
N LEU A 25 20.59 -3.49 -10.60
CA LEU A 25 19.64 -2.37 -10.42
C LEU A 25 18.41 -2.53 -11.31
N ILE A 26 18.60 -2.89 -12.58
CA ILE A 26 17.49 -3.14 -13.51
C ILE A 26 16.63 -4.30 -13.00
N GLY A 27 17.25 -5.42 -12.60
CA GLY A 27 16.55 -6.56 -12.04
C GLY A 27 15.79 -6.22 -10.75
N TYR A 28 16.36 -5.39 -9.89
CA TYR A 28 15.70 -4.92 -8.67
C TYR A 28 14.49 -4.02 -8.98
N LEU A 29 14.59 -3.09 -9.92
CA LEU A 29 13.46 -2.24 -10.35
C LEU A 29 12.34 -3.07 -10.96
N ILE A 30 12.68 -4.02 -11.83
CA ILE A 30 11.73 -4.97 -12.41
C ILE A 30 11.08 -5.79 -11.29
N GLY A 31 11.88 -6.36 -10.39
CA GLY A 31 11.39 -7.17 -9.27
C GLY A 31 10.45 -6.40 -8.35
N THR A 32 10.77 -5.16 -7.99
CA THR A 32 9.95 -4.32 -7.10
C THR A 32 8.70 -3.74 -7.76
N HIS A 33 8.69 -3.57 -9.09
CA HIS A 33 7.51 -3.08 -9.81
C HIS A 33 6.57 -4.21 -10.28
N LEU A 34 7.09 -5.41 -10.54
CA LEU A 34 6.27 -6.57 -10.91
C LEU A 34 5.87 -7.44 -9.72
N ALA A 35 6.69 -7.53 -8.66
CA ALA A 35 6.21 -8.05 -7.40
C ALA A 35 5.31 -6.96 -6.80
N GLY A 36 4.02 -7.00 -7.17
CA GLY A 36 3.00 -6.15 -6.56
C GLY A 36 3.18 -6.12 -5.05
N ALA A 37 3.00 -4.95 -4.45
CA ALA A 37 2.99 -4.81 -2.99
C ALA A 37 2.14 -5.95 -2.41
N PRO A 38 2.61 -6.68 -1.39
CA PRO A 38 1.80 -7.72 -0.78
C PRO A 38 0.45 -7.07 -0.44
N GLU A 39 -0.62 -7.61 -1.04
CA GLU A 39 -1.97 -7.13 -0.83
C GLU A 39 -2.15 -6.96 0.67
N GLN A 40 -2.38 -5.72 1.11
CA GLN A 40 -2.67 -5.46 2.52
C GLN A 40 -3.97 -6.18 2.81
N GLN A 41 -3.86 -7.37 3.40
CA GLN A 41 -5.02 -8.15 3.78
C GLN A 41 -5.89 -7.22 4.65
N PRO A 42 -7.17 -7.01 4.31
CA PRO A 42 -8.04 -6.14 5.09
C PRO A 42 -7.93 -6.56 6.55
N ALA A 43 -7.59 -5.61 7.42
CA ALA A 43 -7.54 -5.87 8.85
C ALA A 43 -8.86 -6.52 9.25
N PRO A 44 -8.84 -7.65 9.99
CA PRO A 44 -10.07 -8.28 10.45
C PRO A 44 -10.93 -7.21 11.14
N PRO A 45 -12.23 -7.13 10.85
CA PRO A 45 -13.09 -6.16 11.52
C PRO A 45 -12.94 -6.39 13.03
N GLY A 46 -12.53 -5.34 13.73
CA GLY A 46 -12.41 -5.37 15.18
C GLY A 46 -13.78 -5.74 15.81
N PRO A 47 -13.79 -6.25 17.05
CA PRO A 47 -15.03 -6.57 17.74
C PRO A 47 -16.01 -5.40 17.68
N GLY A 48 -17.20 -5.63 17.10
CA GLY A 48 -18.22 -4.60 16.96
C GLY A 48 -18.67 -4.11 18.33
N HIS A 49 -18.20 -2.95 18.76
CA HIS A 49 -18.71 -2.31 19.97
C HIS A 49 -20.12 -1.79 19.67
N THR A 50 -21.10 -2.29 20.41
CA THR A 50 -22.47 -1.76 20.41
C THR A 50 -22.44 -0.30 20.84
N THR A 51 -22.60 0.60 19.87
CA THR A 51 -22.90 2.00 20.18
C THR A 51 -24.27 2.03 20.86
N PRO A 52 -24.39 2.52 22.11
CA PRO A 52 -25.70 2.67 22.74
C PRO A 52 -26.57 3.58 21.87
N ALA A 53 -27.81 3.19 21.63
CA ALA A 53 -28.76 4.01 20.89
C ALA A 53 -28.87 5.40 21.55
N PRO A 54 -28.83 6.50 20.78
CA PRO A 54 -29.10 7.82 21.34
C PRO A 54 -30.53 7.82 21.90
N ALA A 55 -30.67 8.13 23.18
CA ALA A 55 -31.97 8.38 23.78
C ALA A 55 -32.59 9.60 23.07
N SER A 56 -33.53 9.36 22.16
CA SER A 56 -34.36 10.43 21.61
C SER A 56 -35.24 10.95 22.74
N SER A 57 -34.78 12.02 23.38
CA SER A 57 -35.65 12.91 24.14
C SER A 57 -36.42 13.71 23.09
N GLY A 58 -37.62 13.23 22.75
CA GLY A 58 -38.45 13.82 21.71
C GLY A 58 -39.92 13.71 22.09
N GLU A 59 -40.37 14.71 22.83
CA GLU A 59 -41.72 15.26 22.93
C GLU A 59 -42.94 14.36 22.66
N HIS A 60 -43.70 14.16 23.74
CA HIS A 60 -45.14 13.89 23.74
C HIS A 60 -45.88 14.91 22.85
N PRO A 61 -46.59 14.47 21.79
CA PRO A 61 -47.65 15.26 21.18
C PRO A 61 -48.97 14.73 21.74
N THR A 62 -49.59 15.54 22.60
CA THR A 62 -50.99 15.45 22.97
C THR A 62 -51.84 15.33 21.71
N ARG A 63 -52.52 14.20 21.50
CA ARG A 63 -53.53 14.06 20.44
C ARG A 63 -54.91 13.91 21.05
N THR A 64 -55.52 15.06 21.34
CA THR A 64 -56.95 15.19 21.62
C THR A 64 -57.73 15.22 20.30
N ALA A 65 -58.79 14.39 20.22
CA ALA A 65 -60.00 14.45 19.35
C ALA A 65 -60.34 13.02 18.88
N HIS A 66 -61.57 12.53 18.86
CA HIS A 66 -62.90 13.03 19.20
C HIS A 66 -63.80 11.77 19.26
N GLY A 67 -64.82 11.75 20.11
CA GLY A 67 -65.61 10.56 20.41
C GLY A 67 -66.47 9.98 19.28
N LEU A 68 -66.94 8.75 19.52
CA LEU A 68 -68.19 8.24 18.98
C LEU A 68 -68.70 7.13 19.90
N ALA A 69 -69.71 7.50 20.69
CA ALA A 69 -70.62 6.61 21.38
C ALA A 69 -71.96 6.68 20.66
N ALA A 70 -72.51 5.52 20.30
CA ALA A 70 -73.94 5.19 20.31
C ALA A 70 -74.08 3.69 20.05
#